data_AF-A0A7C3CTR1-F1
#
_entry.id   AF-A0A7C3CTR1-F1
#
_cell.length_a   1.000
_cell.length_b   1.000
_cell.length_c   1.000
_cell.angle_alpha   90.00
_cell.angle_beta   90.00
_cell.angle_gamma   90.00
#
_symmetry.space_group_name_H-M   'P 1'
#
loop_
_entity.id
_entity.type
_entity.pdbx_description
1 polymer ?
#
loop_
_entity_poly.entity_id
_entity_poly.type
_entity_poly.pdbx_seq_one_letter_code
_entity_poly.pdbx_strand_id
1 'polypeptide(L)' 'GAGPGLGLTVVRGIVEAHGGRVWAESPGRDRSRCPGATFYVVLPCRPRKGGVLAKKRRADDTTVGRRG' A
#
# COMPACT_ATOMS: atom_id res chain seq x y z
N GLY A 1 -18.59 -0.18 9.04
CA GLY A 1 -17.29 -0.67 8.58
C GLY A 1 -16.69 0.35 7.64
N ALA A 2 -15.73 1.14 8.12
CA ALA A 2 -15.17 2.28 7.37
C ALA A 2 -13.65 2.34 7.58
N GLY A 3 -12.98 1.24 7.25
CA GLY A 3 -11.53 1.20 7.10
C GLY A 3 -11.23 0.58 5.73
N PRO A 4 -10.06 0.86 5.12
CA PRO A 4 -9.63 0.15 3.92
C PRO A 4 -9.60 -1.34 4.28
N GLY A 5 -10.67 -2.05 3.90
CA GLY A 5 -10.75 -3.49 4.10
C GLY A 5 -9.50 -4.13 3.52
N LEU A 6 -9.07 -5.25 4.09
CA LEU A 6 -7.83 -5.96 3.73
C LEU A 6 -7.52 -5.93 2.21
N GLY A 7 -8.54 -6.05 1.37
CA GLY A 7 -8.43 -5.95 -0.09
C GLY A 7 -7.71 -4.71 -0.60
N LEU A 8 -8.02 -3.49 -0.14
CA LEU A 8 -7.40 -2.27 -0.68
C LEU A 8 -5.93 -2.13 -0.25
N THR A 9 -5.60 -2.63 0.95
CA THR A 9 -4.22 -2.73 1.43
C THR A 9 -3.42 -3.74 0.59
N VAL A 10 -4.02 -4.88 0.26
CA VAL A 10 -3.42 -5.90 -0.62
C VAL A 10 -3.18 -5.34 -2.01
N VAL A 11 -4.18 -4.68 -2.61
CA VAL A 11 -4.05 -4.03 -3.93
C VAL A 11 -2.89 -3.03 -3.92
N ARG A 12 -2.81 -2.17 -2.89
CA ARG A 12 -1.71 -1.22 -2.76
C ARG A 12 -0.34 -1.90 -2.69
N GLY A 13 -0.21 -2.95 -1.89
CA GLY A 13 1.04 -3.71 -1.79
C GLY A 13 1.47 -4.33 -3.13
N ILE A 14 0.54 -4.92 -3.87
CA ILE A 14 0.79 -5.49 -5.20
C ILE A 14 1.24 -4.38 -6.17
N VAL A 15 0.50 -3.28 -6.25
CA VAL A 15 0.80 -2.19 -7.19
C VAL A 15 2.15 -1.55 -6.88
N GLU A 16 2.45 -1.28 -5.61
CA GLU A 16 3.75 -0.72 -5.19
C GLU A 16 4.92 -1.68 -5.48
N ALA A 17 4.74 -2.99 -5.27
CA ALA A 17 5.77 -3.99 -5.57
C ALA A 17 6.14 -4.03 -7.07
N HIS A 18 5.17 -3.74 -7.95
CA HIS A 18 5.40 -3.63 -9.40
C HIS A 18 5.95 -2.25 -9.82
N GLY A 19 6.19 -1.33 -8.87
CA GLY A 19 6.61 0.04 -9.16
C GLY A 19 5.50 0.91 -9.76
N GLY A 20 4.24 0.49 -9.59
CA GLY A 20 3.06 1.21 -10.01
C GLY A 20 2.55 2.20 -8.97
N ARG A 21 1.39 2.80 -9.26
CA ARG A 21 0.68 3.73 -8.37
C ARG A 21 -0.82 3.40 -8.37
N VAL A 22 -1.46 3.59 -7.22
CA VAL A 22 -2.91 3.42 -7.05
C VAL A 22 -3.49 4.58 -6.24
N TRP A 23 -4.65 5.08 -6.66
CA TRP A 23 -5.43 6.08 -5.92
C TRP A 23 -6.92 5.92 -6.23
N ALA A 24 -7.76 6.64 -5.49
CA ALA A 24 -9.20 6.66 -5.70
C ALA A 24 -9.69 8.09 -5.74
N GLU A 25 -10.65 8.36 -6.62
CA GLU A 25 -11.39 9.62 -6.69
C GLU A 25 -12.85 9.32 -6.41
N SER A 26 -13.47 10.15 -5.57
CA SER A 26 -14.90 10.12 -5.33
C SER A 26 -15.38 11.55 -5.16
N PRO A 27 -16.54 11.93 -5.74
CA PRO A 27 -17.13 13.25 -5.54
C PRO A 27 -17.58 13.54 -4.10
N GLY A 28 -17.38 12.60 -3.18
CA GLY A 28 -17.85 12.68 -1.80
C GLY A 28 -19.19 11.96 -1.61
N ARG A 29 -19.78 12.10 -0.42
CA ARG A 29 -21.00 11.39 -0.05
C ARG A 29 -22.22 12.30 -0.19
N ASP A 30 -22.94 12.16 -1.29
CA ASP A 30 -24.23 12.79 -1.51
C ASP A 30 -25.35 11.75 -1.36
N ARG A 31 -26.29 11.97 -0.42
CA ARG A 31 -27.39 11.02 -0.13
C ARG A 31 -28.49 11.01 -1.19
N SER A 32 -28.57 12.05 -2.03
CA SER A 32 -29.57 12.12 -3.10
C SER A 32 -29.00 11.59 -4.41
N ARG A 33 -27.74 11.91 -4.72
CA ARG A 33 -27.10 11.50 -5.98
C ARG A 33 -26.31 10.19 -5.89
N CYS A 34 -26.01 9.71 -4.67
CA CYS A 34 -25.26 8.48 -4.41
C CYS A 34 -24.09 8.23 -5.38
N PRO A 35 -23.17 9.20 -5.54
CA PRO A 35 -22.09 9.08 -6.51
C PRO A 35 -21.14 7.94 -6.14
N GLY A 36 -20.62 7.26 -7.16
CA GLY A 36 -19.67 6.17 -6.99
C GLY A 36 -18.25 6.63 -6.61
N ALA A 37 -17.33 5.67 -6.64
CA ALA A 37 -15.89 5.90 -6.51
C ALA A 37 -15.17 5.25 -7.69
N THR A 38 -14.21 5.97 -8.27
CA THR A 38 -13.34 5.47 -9.33
C THR A 38 -11.96 5.19 -8.75
N PHE A 39 -11.45 3.99 -9.01
CA PHE A 39 -10.12 3.57 -8.57
C PHE A 39 -9.21 3.51 -9.80
N TYR A 40 -8.06 4.18 -9.71
CA TYR A 40 -7.09 4.23 -10.78
C TYR A 40 -5.86 3.43 -10.39
N VAL A 41 -5.38 2.61 -11.32
CA VAL A 41 -4.18 1.79 -11.16
C VAL A 41 -3.29 2.03 -12.37
N VAL A 42 -2.04 2.41 -12.11
CA VAL A 42 -1.02 2.62 -13.15
C VAL A 42 0.11 1.64 -12.92
N LEU A 43 0.41 0.84 -13.95
CA LEU A 43 1.51 -0.12 -13.95
C LEU A 43 2.49 0.19 -15.09
N PRO A 44 3.81 0.04 -14.87
CA PRO A 44 4.80 0.16 -15.94
C PRO A 44 4.59 -0.93 -17.01
N CYS A 45 4.54 -0.55 -18.31
CA CYS A 45 4.40 -1.51 -19.42
C CYS A 45 5.64 -2.40 -19.63
N ARG A 46 6.78 -2.02 -19.03
CA ARG A 46 7.98 -2.84 -18.97
C ARG A 46 8.28 -3.14 -17.51
N PRO A 47 8.45 -4.41 -17.12
CA PRO A 47 8.86 -4.72 -15.77
C PRO A 47 10.19 -4.04 -15.48
N ARG A 48 10.34 -3.45 -14.29
CA ARG A 48 11.64 -2.98 -13.82
C ARG A 48 12.59 -4.17 -13.83
N LYS A 49 13.60 -4.15 -14.70
CA LYS A 49 14.76 -5.03 -14.56
C LYS A 49 15.45 -4.64 -13.25
N GLY A 50 15.22 -5.42 -12.20
CA GLY A 50 15.87 -5.24 -10.89
C GLY A 50 15.07 -4.40 -9.90
N GLY A 51 14.53 -5.10 -8.89
CA GLY A 51 13.92 -4.51 -7.70
C GLY A 51 14.42 -5.18 -6.42
N VAL A 52 15.64 -5.70 -6.39
CA VAL A 52 16.31 -6.02 -5.12
C VAL A 52 16.95 -4.72 -4.65
N LEU A 53 16.25 -3.90 -3.87
CA LEU A 53 16.91 -3.07 -2.86
C LEU A 53 15.94 -2.47 -1.83
N ALA A 54 16.32 -2.70 -0.57
CA ALA A 54 16.17 -1.79 0.56
C ALA A 54 14.78 -1.61 1.19
N LYS A 55 14.49 -2.49 2.15
CA LYS A 55 13.98 -2.02 3.45
C LYS A 55 14.95 -2.41 4.56
N LYS A 56 15.98 -1.59 4.76
CA LYS A 56 16.78 -1.56 5.98
C LYS A 56 16.00 -0.77 7.04
N ARG A 57 15.47 -1.46 8.04
CA ARG A 57 15.17 -0.94 9.39
C ARG A 57 15.58 -2.07 10.33
N ARG A 58 16.88 -2.19 10.67
CA ARG A 58 17.51 -1.67 11.90
C ARG A 58 16.64 -1.85 13.13
N ALA A 59 16.86 -2.95 13.84
CA ALA A 59 16.67 -3.12 15.28
C ALA A 59 17.42 -4.38 15.73
N ASP A 60 18.75 -4.37 15.58
CA ASP A 60 19.61 -5.14 16.47
C ASP A 60 19.78 -4.28 17.73
N ASP A 61 19.14 -4.69 18.83
CA ASP A 61 19.73 -4.57 20.16
C ASP A 61 19.07 -5.60 21.08
N THR A 62 19.51 -6.84 20.90
CA THR A 62 19.32 -7.92 21.86
C THR A 62 20.44 -7.80 22.90
N THR A 63 20.07 -7.84 24.18
CA THR A 63 20.83 -8.30 25.36
C THR A 63 21.06 -7.23 26.44
N VAL A 64 20.12 -7.12 27.39
CA VAL A 64 20.48 -6.84 28.79
C VAL A 64 19.75 -7.84 29.68
N GLY A 65 20.48 -8.48 30.60
CA GLY A 65 19.88 -9.22 31.72
C GLY A 65 20.26 -10.70 31.87
N ARG A 66 21.54 -11.06 31.83
CA ARG A 66 22.04 -12.23 32.57
C ARG A 66 23.11 -11.77 33.56
N ARG A 67 22.71 -11.49 34.80
CA ARG A 67 23.47 -11.63 36.05
C ARG A 67 22.62 -11.14 37.21
N GLY A 68 22.49 -11.98 38.23
CA GLY A 68 21.68 -11.82 39.43
C GLY A 68 21.29 -13.21 39.91
#